data_AF-A0AAJ1GF54-F1
#
_entry.id   AF-A0AAJ1GF54-F1
#
_cell.length_a   1.000
_cell.length_b   1.000
_cell.length_c   1.000
_cell.angle_alpha   90.00
_cell.angle_beta   90.00
_cell.angle_gamma   90.00
#
_symmetry.space_group_name_H-M   'P 1'
#
loop_
_entity.id
_entity.type
_entity.pdbx_description
1 polymer ?
#
loop_
_entity_poly.entity_id
_entity_poly.type
_entity_poly.pdbx_seq_one_letter_code
_entity_poly.pdbx_strand_id
1 'polypeptide(L)' 'MGLTTYGKYEIEDQVNFAVYVPKIDEHFVGSLAVVPLQLMGYYVSVAKGLDVDKPRNLAKSVTVE' A
#
# COMPACT_ATOMS: atom_id res chain seq x y z
N MET A 1 0.18 -1.72 -11.82
CA MET A 1 1.05 -2.14 -10.71
C MET A 1 0.49 -3.44 -10.16
N GLY A 2 1.31 -4.50 -10.08
CA GLY A 2 0.98 -5.75 -9.41
C GLY A 2 1.70 -5.84 -8.06
N LEU A 3 1.06 -6.46 -7.08
CA LEU A 3 1.62 -6.74 -5.76
C LEU A 3 1.52 -8.24 -5.51
N THR A 4 2.63 -8.90 -5.26
CA THR A 4 2.66 -10.35 -5.05
C THR A 4 3.81 -10.75 -4.10
N THR A 5 3.98 -12.04 -3.84
CA THR A 5 5.09 -12.57 -3.04
C THR A 5 6.27 -13.00 -3.91
N TYR A 6 7.48 -12.99 -3.36
CA TYR A 6 8.65 -13.52 -4.07
C TYR A 6 8.41 -14.94 -4.60
N GLY A 7 8.82 -15.19 -5.83
CA GLY A 7 8.65 -16.48 -6.51
C GLY A 7 7.42 -16.60 -7.41
N LYS A 8 6.56 -15.57 -7.47
CA LYS A 8 5.46 -15.45 -8.44
C LYS A 8 5.80 -14.42 -9.52
N TYR A 9 6.78 -14.74 -10.36
CA TYR A 9 7.30 -13.80 -11.36
C TYR A 9 6.44 -13.77 -12.63
N GLU A 10 5.48 -14.68 -12.79
CA GLU A 10 4.59 -14.74 -13.96
C GLU A 10 3.71 -13.48 -14.07
N ILE A 11 3.58 -12.72 -12.97
CA ILE A 11 2.79 -11.49 -12.96
C ILE A 11 3.40 -10.37 -13.81
N GLU A 12 4.72 -10.39 -14.07
CA GLU A 12 5.42 -9.33 -14.79
C GLU A 12 4.90 -9.17 -16.23
N ASP A 13 4.42 -10.26 -16.84
CA ASP A 13 3.82 -10.21 -18.19
C ASP A 13 2.46 -9.49 -18.23
N GLN A 14 1.81 -9.34 -17.07
CA GLN A 14 0.46 -8.78 -16.95
C GLN A 14 0.46 -7.35 -16.38
N VAL A 15 1.57 -6.86 -15.81
CA VAL A 15 1.63 -5.57 -15.11
C VAL A 15 2.85 -4.76 -15.52
N ASN A 16 2.70 -3.44 -15.66
CA ASN A 16 3.82 -2.55 -15.99
C ASN A 16 4.86 -2.39 -14.87
N PHE A 17 4.50 -2.70 -13.63
CA PHE A 17 5.37 -2.56 -12.47
C PHE A 17 4.94 -3.56 -11.40
N ALA A 18 5.85 -4.41 -10.96
CA ALA A 18 5.59 -5.44 -9.95
C ALA A 18 6.30 -5.10 -8.63
N VAL A 19 5.61 -5.30 -7.51
CA VAL A 19 6.13 -5.16 -6.15
C VAL A 19 6.07 -6.53 -5.47
N TYR A 20 7.19 -6.94 -4.88
CA TYR A 20 7.31 -8.24 -4.22
C TYR A 20 7.45 -8.08 -2.72
N VAL A 21 6.59 -8.75 -1.97
CA VAL A 21 6.77 -8.92 -0.52
C VAL A 21 7.44 -10.28 -0.21
N PRO A 22 8.18 -10.40 0.90
CA PRO A 22 8.74 -11.67 1.39
C PRO A 22 7.72 -12.81 1.35
N LYS A 23 8.21 -14.03 1.07
CA LYS A 23 7.37 -15.23 1.27
C LYS A 23 6.98 -15.28 2.75
N ILE A 24 5.69 -15.36 3.00
CA ILE A 24 5.09 -15.46 4.32
C ILE A 24 3.90 -16.40 4.22
N ASP A 25 3.49 -16.95 5.35
CA ASP A 25 2.25 -17.69 5.46
C ASP A 25 1.06 -16.87 4.94
N GLU A 26 0.17 -17.53 4.20
CA GLU A 26 -0.92 -16.91 3.46
C GLU A 26 -1.84 -16.06 4.36
N HIS A 27 -2.03 -16.47 5.61
CA HIS A 27 -2.85 -15.74 6.58
C HIS A 27 -2.27 -14.37 6.94
N PHE A 28 -0.96 -14.15 6.77
CA PHE A 28 -0.28 -12.91 7.09
C PHE A 28 0.17 -12.10 5.87
N VAL A 29 -0.09 -12.58 4.64
CA VAL A 29 0.27 -11.86 3.40
C VAL A 29 -0.35 -10.46 3.40
N GLY A 30 -1.58 -10.32 3.89
CA GLY A 30 -2.26 -9.03 4.01
C GLY A 30 -1.46 -8.00 4.82
N SER A 31 -0.86 -8.42 5.94
CA SER A 31 -0.08 -7.55 6.84
C SER A 31 1.18 -6.99 6.18
N LEU A 32 1.85 -7.76 5.32
CA LEU A 32 3.00 -7.26 4.56
C LEU A 32 2.58 -6.48 3.32
N ALA A 33 1.47 -6.87 2.68
CA ALA A 33 0.95 -6.22 1.49
C ALA A 33 0.48 -4.78 1.74
N VAL A 34 0.00 -4.43 2.95
CA VAL A 34 -0.38 -3.04 3.27
C VAL A 34 0.79 -2.07 3.30
N VAL A 35 2.01 -2.51 3.63
CA VAL A 35 3.18 -1.62 3.74
C VAL A 35 3.49 -0.88 2.43
N PRO A 36 3.68 -1.54 1.27
CA PRO A 36 3.91 -0.83 0.01
C PRO A 36 2.72 0.03 -0.41
N LEU A 37 1.49 -0.38 -0.08
CA LEU A 37 0.29 0.42 -0.38
C LEU A 37 0.23 1.70 0.45
N GLN A 38 0.61 1.64 1.74
CA GLN A 38 0.74 2.80 2.61
C GLN A 38 1.83 3.76 2.11
N LEU A 39 2.98 3.22 1.70
CA LEU A 39 4.07 4.02 1.11
C LEU A 39 3.65 4.68 -0.20
N MET A 40 2.90 3.99 -1.06
CA MET A 40 2.36 4.57 -2.27
C MET A 40 1.43 5.75 -1.96
N GLY A 41 0.50 5.60 -1.01
CA GLY A 41 -0.38 6.68 -0.57
C GLY A 41 0.40 7.87 -0.01
N TYR A 42 1.41 7.61 0.82
CA TYR A 42 2.31 8.61 1.38
C TYR A 42 3.02 9.41 0.28
N TYR A 43 3.75 8.75 -0.62
CA TYR A 43 4.54 9.43 -1.64
C TYR A 43 3.68 10.16 -2.67
N VAL A 44 2.50 9.63 -3.02
CA VAL A 44 1.54 10.34 -3.88
C VAL A 44 1.04 11.61 -3.21
N SER A 45 0.75 11.56 -1.90
CA SER A 45 0.28 12.72 -1.15
C SER A 45 1.35 13.79 -1.01
N VAL A 46 2.60 13.40 -0.71
CA VAL A 46 3.77 14.28 -0.68
C VAL A 46 4.01 14.93 -2.04
N ALA A 47 4.01 14.14 -3.12
CA ALA A 47 4.21 14.65 -4.48
C ALA A 47 3.13 15.64 -4.92
N LYS A 48 1.91 15.51 -4.38
CA LYS A 48 0.79 16.44 -4.62
C LYS A 48 0.77 17.65 -3.67
N GLY A 49 1.71 17.75 -2.73
CA GLY A 49 1.74 18.82 -1.73
C GLY A 49 0.56 18.79 -0.76
N LEU A 50 -0.01 17.61 -0.50
CA LEU A 50 -1.11 17.43 0.45
C LEU A 50 -0.58 17.25 1.87
N ASP A 51 -1.38 17.66 2.86
CA ASP A 51 -1.09 17.38 4.27
C ASP A 51 -1.38 15.89 4.57
N VAL A 52 -0.31 15.13 4.75
CA VAL A 52 -0.36 13.68 5.00
C VAL A 52 -0.83 13.37 6.42
N ASP A 53 -0.49 14.22 7.38
CA ASP A 53 -0.82 14.02 8.79
C ASP A 53 -2.25 14.47 9.11
N LYS A 54 -2.76 15.45 8.35
CA LYS A 54 -4.12 16.00 8.50
C LYS A 54 -4.85 16.02 7.15
N PRO A 55 -5.24 14.85 6.62
CA PRO A 55 -6.02 14.78 5.39
C PRO A 55 -7.35 15.54 5.55
N ARG A 56 -7.73 16.28 4.50
CA ARG A 56 -8.91 17.15 4.51
C ARG A 56 -10.16 16.34 4.87
N ASN A 57 -11.01 16.91 5.73
CA ASN A 57 -12.29 16.34 6.18
C ASN A 57 -12.19 15.07 7.03
N LEU A 58 -11.01 14.72 7.55
CA LEU A 58 -10.83 13.57 8.44
C LEU A 58 -10.40 14.01 9.83
N ALA A 59 -10.92 13.30 10.83
CA ALA A 59 -10.47 13.36 12.23
C ALA A 59 -9.78 12.05 12.59
N LYS A 60 -8.85 12.09 13.56
CA LYS A 60 -8.15 10.89 14.03
C LYS A 60 -9.11 9.83 14.59
N SER A 61 -10.19 10.29 15.21
CA SER A 61 -11.32 9.51 15.70
C SER A 61 -12.55 10.41 15.64
N VAL A 62 -13.68 9.88 15.18
CA VAL A 62 -14.95 10.60 15.21
C VAL A 62 -15.60 10.30 16.56
N THR A 63 -15.71 11.29 17.43
CA THR A 63 -16.23 11.14 18.80
C THR A 63 -17.56 11.88 18.98
N VAL A 64 -18.44 11.86 17.97
CA VAL A 64 -19.79 12.42 18.09
C VAL A 64 -20.78 11.29 18.32
N GLU A 65 -21.70 11.51 19.27
CA GLU A 65 -22.94 10.74 19.42
C GLU A 65 -23.93 11.05 18.29
#